data_AF-A0A957UF25-F1
#
_entry.id   AF-A0A957UF25-F1
#
_cell.length_a   1.000
_cell.length_b   1.000
_cell.length_c   1.000
_cell.angle_alpha   90.00
_cell.angle_beta   90.00
_cell.angle_gamma   90.00
#
_symmetry.space_group_name_H-M   'P 1'
#
loop_
_entity.id
_entity.type
_entity.pdbx_description
1 polymer ?
#
loop_
_entity_poly.entity_id
_entity_poly.type
_entity_poly.pdbx_seq_one_letter_code
_entity_poly.pdbx_strand_id
1 'polypeptide(L)'
;MSVRTLQNNFSRLVDMARTGHVETQPHGLPANVSWPASEIGEALKYLAQKSGLPITQDSTPRPQLDKMDKNASPAMAWSSEALERWMTLCAGSLGLEVEPVQSTYAEANHFISGMGPALLSLPPAAGEREPRLVALVKGGPWWVNLVARDGSIQLVRRDHVRNALWADAIGAQRQSVEQVLERAHIADERRPRVQQAILQEMLGAKVRQNGWLVRLPPSAALWGQVQQAGLLGAMGVLIG
;
A
#
# COMPACT_ATOMS: atom_id res chain seq x y z
N MET A 1 22.28 18.94 -6.02
CA MET A 1 21.94 17.82 -5.12
C MET A 1 23.21 17.02 -4.87
N SER A 2 23.75 17.05 -3.65
CA SER A 2 25.14 16.66 -3.38
C SER A 2 25.27 15.17 -3.04
N VAL A 3 26.28 14.52 -3.64
CA VAL A 3 26.63 13.09 -3.48
C VAL A 3 26.83 12.69 -2.01
N ARG A 4 27.17 13.65 -1.14
CA ARG A 4 27.32 13.44 0.32
C ARG A 4 26.01 13.11 1.04
N THR A 5 24.85 13.56 0.53
CA THR A 5 23.54 13.24 1.13
C THR A 5 23.13 11.79 0.86
N LEU A 6 23.60 11.19 -0.25
CA LEU A 6 23.33 9.79 -0.58
C LEU A 6 24.20 8.82 0.22
N GLN A 7 25.47 9.17 0.49
CA GLN A 7 26.38 8.33 1.30
C GLN A 7 25.99 8.27 2.79
N ASN A 8 25.48 9.38 3.36
CA ASN A 8 25.02 9.39 4.75
C ASN A 8 23.75 8.55 4.99
N ASN A 9 22.87 8.45 3.99
CA ASN A 9 21.73 7.53 4.06
C ASN A 9 22.17 6.06 3.91
N PHE A 10 23.22 5.78 3.13
CA PHE A 10 23.72 4.42 2.91
C PHE A 10 24.38 3.81 4.16
N SER A 11 25.09 4.61 4.97
CA SER A 11 25.70 4.11 6.21
C SER A 11 24.66 3.80 7.30
N ARG A 12 23.54 4.55 7.36
CA ARG A 12 22.41 4.21 8.24
C ARG A 12 21.61 2.99 7.77
N LEU A 13 21.60 2.71 6.47
CA LEU A 13 20.93 1.56 5.84
C LEU A 13 21.58 0.21 6.18
N VAL A 14 22.89 0.19 6.44
CA VAL A 14 23.62 -1.05 6.79
C VAL A 14 23.50 -1.37 8.29
N ASP A 15 23.43 -0.36 9.15
CA ASP A 15 23.29 -0.57 10.60
C ASP A 15 21.88 -0.97 11.05
N MET A 16 20.82 -0.57 10.32
CA MET A 16 19.43 -0.91 10.69
C MET A 16 19.02 -2.35 10.35
N ALA A 17 19.73 -3.04 9.44
CA ALA A 17 19.42 -4.42 9.08
C ALA A 17 19.85 -5.46 10.13
N ARG A 18 20.47 -5.03 11.25
CA ARG A 18 21.17 -5.91 12.19
C ARG A 18 20.48 -6.13 13.54
N THR A 19 19.38 -5.44 13.84
CA THR A 19 18.72 -5.55 15.15
C THR A 19 17.21 -5.62 15.02
N GLY A 20 16.67 -6.83 15.23
CA GLY A 20 15.25 -7.07 15.43
C GLY A 20 14.82 -8.40 14.85
N HIS A 21 14.65 -9.42 15.70
CA HIS A 21 13.74 -10.52 15.39
C HIS A 21 12.33 -9.93 15.30
N VAL A 22 12.00 -9.47 14.10
CA VAL A 22 10.65 -9.06 13.74
C VAL A 22 9.92 -10.34 13.36
N GLU A 23 8.83 -10.62 14.06
CA GLU A 23 7.90 -11.68 13.74
C GLU A 23 7.39 -11.48 12.30
N THR A 24 8.01 -12.17 11.37
CA THR A 24 7.67 -12.12 9.95
C THR A 24 6.38 -12.87 9.73
N GLN A 25 5.39 -12.15 9.19
CA GLN A 25 4.13 -12.71 8.72
C GLN A 25 4.37 -13.73 7.58
N PRO A 26 3.39 -14.61 7.24
CA PRO A 26 3.55 -15.63 6.20
C PRO A 26 3.94 -15.06 4.82
N HIS A 27 3.69 -13.77 4.61
CA HIS A 27 4.01 -13.02 3.41
C HIS A 27 5.37 -12.25 3.47
N GLY A 28 6.16 -12.45 4.53
CA GLY A 28 7.52 -11.93 4.67
C GLY A 28 7.63 -10.43 5.01
N LEU A 29 6.52 -9.77 5.32
CA LEU A 29 6.51 -8.39 5.81
C LEU A 29 6.54 -8.35 7.35
N PRO A 30 7.15 -7.30 7.94
CA PRO A 30 7.00 -6.99 9.35
C PRO A 30 5.53 -6.84 9.75
N ALA A 31 5.11 -7.42 10.89
CA ALA A 31 3.73 -7.28 11.36
C ALA A 31 3.32 -5.82 11.62
N ASN A 32 4.27 -4.95 11.98
CA ASN A 32 4.01 -3.54 12.28
C ASN A 32 3.76 -2.66 11.04
N VAL A 33 4.07 -3.13 9.81
CA VAL A 33 3.75 -2.40 8.57
C VAL A 33 2.42 -2.83 7.94
N SER A 34 1.77 -3.83 8.54
CA SER A 34 0.49 -4.38 8.09
C SER A 34 -0.64 -3.73 8.89
N TRP A 35 -1.49 -2.99 8.20
CA TRP A 35 -2.60 -2.23 8.77
C TRP A 35 -3.90 -3.03 8.68
N PRO A 36 -4.67 -3.19 9.77
CA PRO A 36 -6.05 -3.65 9.66
C PRO A 36 -6.91 -2.66 8.86
N ALA A 37 -7.93 -3.17 8.17
CA ALA A 37 -8.91 -2.33 7.48
C ALA A 37 -9.64 -1.37 8.44
N SER A 38 -9.81 -1.74 9.71
CA SER A 38 -10.35 -0.84 10.71
C SER A 38 -9.54 0.44 10.93
N GLU A 39 -8.24 0.43 10.61
CA GLU A 39 -7.27 1.54 10.81
C GLU A 39 -6.90 2.26 9.48
N ILE A 40 -7.73 2.13 8.44
CA ILE A 40 -7.49 2.81 7.15
C ILE A 40 -7.32 4.33 7.30
N GLY A 41 -8.11 4.94 8.17
CA GLY A 41 -8.03 6.38 8.40
C GLY A 41 -6.68 6.81 8.97
N GLU A 42 -6.20 6.10 9.99
CA GLU A 42 -4.88 6.28 10.59
C GLU A 42 -3.76 6.01 9.57
N ALA A 43 -3.87 4.94 8.78
CA ALA A 43 -2.92 4.62 7.72
C ALA A 43 -2.83 5.75 6.67
N LEU A 44 -3.97 6.26 6.19
CA LEU A 44 -4.04 7.39 5.26
C LEU A 44 -3.44 8.66 5.84
N LYS A 45 -3.75 8.97 7.11
CA LYS A 45 -3.23 10.14 7.81
C LYS A 45 -1.70 10.12 7.87
N TYR A 46 -1.12 9.01 8.34
CA TYR A 46 0.34 8.92 8.39
C TYR A 46 0.96 8.88 7.01
N LEU A 47 0.34 8.18 6.05
CA LEU A 47 0.80 8.17 4.66
C LEU A 47 0.86 9.59 4.09
N ALA A 48 -0.20 10.39 4.26
CA ALA A 48 -0.25 11.77 3.81
C ALA A 48 0.85 12.62 4.46
N GLN A 49 0.96 12.56 5.80
CA GLN A 49 2.00 13.30 6.54
C GLN A 49 3.41 12.95 6.09
N LYS A 50 3.71 11.67 5.88
CA LYS A 50 5.05 11.20 5.45
C LYS A 50 5.34 11.45 3.98
N SER A 51 4.30 11.61 3.17
CA SER A 51 4.42 11.90 1.74
C SER A 51 4.34 13.40 1.43
N GLY A 52 4.14 14.24 2.45
CA GLY A 52 4.01 15.70 2.31
C GLY A 52 2.69 16.13 1.67
N LEU A 53 1.67 15.28 1.70
CA LEU A 53 0.33 15.66 1.25
C LEU A 53 -0.36 16.47 2.35
N PRO A 54 -0.88 17.68 2.05
CA PRO A 54 -1.64 18.46 3.02
C PRO A 54 -2.95 17.73 3.35
N ILE A 55 -3.28 17.67 4.64
CA ILE A 55 -4.55 17.16 5.15
C ILE A 55 -5.40 18.33 5.66
N THR A 56 -6.69 18.31 5.38
CA THR A 56 -7.63 19.38 5.77
C THR A 56 -8.23 19.17 7.16
N GLN A 57 -8.29 17.92 7.63
CA GLN A 57 -8.80 17.55 8.94
C GLN A 57 -7.89 16.50 9.57
N ASP A 58 -7.87 16.46 10.90
CA ASP A 58 -7.01 15.54 11.66
C ASP A 58 -7.74 14.26 12.11
N SER A 59 -9.07 14.24 11.94
CA SER A 59 -9.97 13.15 12.33
C SER A 59 -10.46 12.37 11.12
N THR A 60 -10.37 11.05 11.19
CA THR A 60 -10.98 10.13 10.23
C THR A 60 -12.19 9.46 10.83
N PRO A 61 -13.23 9.15 10.04
CA PRO A 61 -14.34 8.35 10.52
C PRO A 61 -13.80 6.97 10.94
N ARG A 62 -14.37 6.39 12.00
CA ARG A 62 -14.07 5.00 12.42
C ARG A 62 -15.18 4.07 11.95
N PRO A 63 -14.87 2.85 11.49
CA PRO A 63 -15.88 1.92 11.05
C PRO A 63 -16.73 1.53 12.25
N GLN A 64 -18.04 1.73 12.18
CA GLN A 64 -18.98 1.32 13.22
C GLN A 64 -19.28 -0.18 13.09
N LEU A 65 -18.28 -1.01 13.39
CA LEU A 65 -18.37 -2.47 13.32
C LEU A 65 -19.51 -3.03 14.20
N ASP A 66 -19.87 -2.33 15.28
CA ASP A 66 -20.95 -2.73 16.19
C ASP A 66 -22.34 -2.71 15.55
N LYS A 67 -22.50 -1.99 14.43
CA LYS A 67 -23.74 -1.92 13.65
C LYS A 67 -23.73 -2.83 12.43
N MET A 68 -22.60 -3.45 12.11
CA MET A 68 -22.55 -4.50 11.08
C MET A 68 -23.22 -5.75 11.65
N ASP A 69 -24.04 -6.39 10.82
CA ASP A 69 -24.85 -7.54 11.21
C ASP A 69 -23.97 -8.60 11.91
N LYS A 70 -24.26 -8.86 13.19
CA LYS A 70 -23.49 -9.79 14.02
C LYS A 70 -23.55 -11.22 13.49
N ASN A 71 -24.51 -11.50 12.60
CA ASN A 71 -24.67 -12.78 11.93
C ASN A 71 -23.93 -12.85 10.57
N ALA A 72 -23.42 -11.73 10.05
CA ALA A 72 -22.57 -11.75 8.88
C ALA A 72 -21.17 -12.26 9.26
N SER A 73 -20.60 -13.14 8.44
CA SER A 73 -19.21 -13.55 8.59
C SER A 73 -18.32 -12.30 8.60
N PRO A 74 -17.32 -12.17 9.51
CA PRO A 74 -16.43 -11.01 9.57
C PRO A 74 -15.75 -10.69 8.23
N ALA A 75 -15.46 -11.73 7.42
CA ALA A 75 -14.91 -11.58 6.08
C ALA A 75 -15.90 -10.92 5.08
N MET A 76 -17.20 -11.04 5.32
CA MET A 76 -18.26 -10.46 4.49
C MET A 76 -18.51 -8.98 4.81
N ALA A 77 -18.19 -8.54 6.03
CA ALA A 77 -18.27 -7.14 6.45
C ALA A 77 -17.29 -6.23 5.70
N TRP A 78 -16.18 -6.80 5.22
CA TRP A 78 -15.15 -6.14 4.42
C TRP A 78 -15.13 -6.64 2.97
N SER A 79 -16.29 -6.64 2.32
CA SER A 79 -16.34 -6.86 0.87
C SER A 79 -15.48 -5.81 0.13
N SER A 80 -15.05 -6.11 -1.11
CA SER A 80 -14.26 -5.18 -1.93
C SER A 80 -14.95 -3.82 -2.08
N GLU A 81 -16.26 -3.82 -2.30
CA GLU A 81 -17.07 -2.60 -2.41
C GLU A 81 -17.17 -1.83 -1.08
N ALA A 82 -17.33 -2.55 0.04
CA ALA A 82 -17.36 -1.93 1.36
C ALA A 82 -16.02 -1.28 1.71
N LEU A 83 -14.92 -1.97 1.38
CA LEU A 83 -13.56 -1.48 1.55
C LEU A 83 -13.29 -0.24 0.69
N GLU A 84 -13.67 -0.27 -0.59
CA GLU A 84 -13.53 0.87 -1.51
C GLU A 84 -14.33 2.08 -1.02
N ARG A 85 -15.60 1.88 -0.65
CA ARG A 85 -16.43 2.95 -0.09
C ARG A 85 -15.81 3.54 1.17
N TRP A 86 -15.29 2.69 2.05
CA TRP A 86 -14.64 3.13 3.28
C TRP A 86 -13.34 3.90 3.02
N MET A 87 -12.54 3.44 2.05
CA MET A 87 -11.34 4.11 1.57
C MET A 87 -11.65 5.53 1.11
N THR A 88 -12.64 5.68 0.23
CA THR A 88 -13.07 6.96 -0.32
C THR A 88 -13.60 7.90 0.77
N LEU A 89 -14.37 7.39 1.73
CA LEU A 89 -14.86 8.19 2.86
C LEU A 89 -13.72 8.70 3.75
N CYS A 90 -12.76 7.83 4.10
CA CYS A 90 -11.62 8.23 4.92
C CYS A 90 -10.72 9.23 4.19
N ALA A 91 -10.41 8.99 2.92
CA ALA A 91 -9.62 9.91 2.11
C ALA A 91 -10.31 11.28 1.97
N GLY A 92 -11.61 11.29 1.66
CA GLY A 92 -12.40 12.51 1.55
C GLY A 92 -12.40 13.34 2.83
N SER A 93 -12.49 12.69 4.01
CA SER A 93 -12.42 13.40 5.31
C SER A 93 -11.07 14.11 5.53
N LEU A 94 -9.99 13.58 4.96
CA LEU A 94 -8.65 14.17 5.02
C LEU A 94 -8.38 15.19 3.90
N GLY A 95 -9.33 15.41 2.99
CA GLY A 95 -9.13 16.24 1.80
C GLY A 95 -8.28 15.57 0.72
N LEU A 96 -8.21 14.24 0.72
CA LEU A 96 -7.47 13.41 -0.23
C LEU A 96 -8.42 12.71 -1.20
N GLU A 97 -7.91 12.34 -2.36
CA GLU A 97 -8.56 11.43 -3.29
C GLU A 97 -7.80 10.10 -3.35
N VAL A 98 -8.56 9.03 -3.55
CA VAL A 98 -8.04 7.68 -3.76
C VAL A 98 -8.46 7.19 -5.14
N GLU A 99 -7.51 6.61 -5.87
CA GLU A 99 -7.74 6.07 -7.20
C GLU A 99 -7.39 4.59 -7.22
N PRO A 100 -8.34 3.69 -7.50
CA PRO A 100 -8.05 2.26 -7.54
C PRO A 100 -7.07 1.96 -8.67
N VAL A 101 -6.12 1.09 -8.38
CA VAL A 101 -5.05 0.76 -9.33
C VAL A 101 -4.88 -0.74 -9.47
N GLN A 102 -4.64 -1.13 -10.70
CA GLN A 102 -4.44 -2.51 -11.09
C GLN A 102 -3.06 -2.68 -11.71
N SER A 103 -2.45 -3.84 -11.48
CA SER A 103 -1.26 -4.23 -12.22
C SER A 103 -1.27 -5.73 -12.47
N THR A 104 -0.50 -6.14 -13.46
CA THR A 104 -0.18 -7.56 -13.62
C THR A 104 0.91 -8.01 -12.64
N TYR A 105 1.10 -9.32 -12.47
CA TYR A 105 2.24 -9.85 -11.72
C TYR A 105 3.56 -9.43 -12.37
N ALA A 106 3.60 -9.43 -13.71
CA ALA A 106 4.82 -9.10 -14.45
C ALA A 106 5.25 -7.64 -14.25
N GLU A 107 4.29 -6.73 -14.14
CA GLU A 107 4.53 -5.30 -13.95
C GLU A 107 4.70 -4.91 -12.48
N ALA A 108 4.34 -5.78 -11.53
CA ALA A 108 4.22 -5.43 -10.12
C ALA A 108 5.47 -4.74 -9.54
N ASN A 109 6.68 -5.17 -9.93
CA ASN A 109 7.91 -4.52 -9.48
C ASN A 109 8.11 -3.12 -10.08
N HIS A 110 7.77 -2.93 -11.35
CA HIS A 110 7.83 -1.61 -11.98
C HIS A 110 6.78 -0.68 -11.36
N PHE A 111 5.55 -1.19 -11.24
CA PHE A 111 4.43 -0.53 -10.61
C PHE A 111 4.74 -0.05 -9.19
N ILE A 112 5.19 -0.94 -8.29
CA ILE A 112 5.57 -0.58 -6.92
C ILE A 112 6.70 0.47 -6.89
N SER A 113 7.65 0.40 -7.84
CA SER A 113 8.78 1.33 -7.86
C SER A 113 8.43 2.74 -8.36
N GLY A 114 7.48 2.84 -9.30
CA GLY A 114 7.04 4.11 -9.89
C GLY A 114 5.84 4.75 -9.20
N MET A 115 5.18 4.01 -8.33
CA MET A 115 4.00 4.44 -7.60
C MET A 115 4.33 5.53 -6.57
N GLY A 116 3.64 6.67 -6.69
CA GLY A 116 3.51 7.69 -5.64
C GLY A 116 2.62 7.19 -4.50
N PRO A 117 2.47 7.95 -3.40
CA PRO A 117 1.91 7.45 -2.15
C PRO A 117 0.65 6.62 -2.35
N ALA A 118 0.62 5.42 -1.78
CA ALA A 118 -0.43 4.44 -2.04
C ALA A 118 -0.74 3.57 -0.83
N LEU A 119 -1.99 3.08 -0.76
CA LEU A 119 -2.38 1.99 0.12
C LEU A 119 -2.54 0.72 -0.71
N LEU A 120 -1.77 -0.29 -0.37
CA LEU A 120 -1.77 -1.57 -1.08
C LEU A 120 -2.53 -2.62 -0.29
N SER A 121 -3.45 -3.34 -0.93
CA SER A 121 -4.26 -4.37 -0.29
C SER A 121 -3.55 -5.72 -0.34
N LEU A 122 -3.37 -6.35 0.83
CA LEU A 122 -2.83 -7.70 0.93
C LEU A 122 -3.97 -8.72 0.78
N PRO A 123 -3.71 -9.86 0.14
CA PRO A 123 -4.68 -10.95 0.09
C PRO A 123 -5.01 -11.42 1.51
N PRO A 124 -6.27 -11.80 1.79
CA PRO A 124 -6.69 -12.23 3.10
C PRO A 124 -5.90 -13.49 3.53
N ALA A 125 -5.30 -13.45 4.72
CA ALA A 125 -4.69 -14.64 5.30
C ALA A 125 -5.76 -15.51 6.00
N ALA A 126 -5.54 -16.83 6.00
CA ALA A 126 -6.47 -17.76 6.63
C ALA A 126 -6.62 -17.44 8.13
N GLY A 127 -7.87 -17.27 8.59
CA GLY A 127 -8.20 -16.97 9.98
C GLY A 127 -8.20 -15.47 10.34
N GLU A 128 -7.85 -14.58 9.41
CA GLU A 128 -8.00 -13.14 9.63
C GLU A 128 -9.46 -12.68 9.45
N ARG A 129 -9.89 -11.75 10.30
CA ARG A 129 -11.26 -11.23 10.31
C ARG A 129 -11.46 -10.02 9.39
N GLU A 130 -10.37 -9.37 9.00
CA GLU A 130 -10.38 -8.16 8.19
C GLU A 130 -9.19 -8.15 7.23
N PRO A 131 -9.30 -7.47 6.07
CA PRO A 131 -8.19 -7.37 5.15
C PRO A 131 -7.06 -6.52 5.73
N ARG A 132 -5.85 -6.80 5.25
CA ARG A 132 -4.64 -6.09 5.63
C ARG A 132 -4.19 -5.16 4.53
N LEU A 133 -3.66 -4.00 4.91
CA LEU A 133 -3.15 -3.00 3.99
C LEU A 133 -1.70 -2.62 4.33
N VAL A 134 -1.01 -2.08 3.34
CA VAL A 134 0.35 -1.55 3.50
C VAL A 134 0.40 -0.14 2.94
N ALA A 135 0.88 0.81 3.74
CA ALA A 135 1.03 2.20 3.35
C ALA A 135 2.40 2.47 2.72
N LEU A 136 2.44 2.58 1.40
CA LEU A 136 3.62 2.87 0.60
C LEU A 136 3.79 4.38 0.43
N VAL A 137 4.81 4.97 1.03
CA VAL A 137 5.15 6.39 0.85
C VAL A 137 5.81 6.62 -0.51
N LYS A 138 6.78 5.77 -0.84
CA LYS A 138 7.61 5.92 -2.03
C LYS A 138 8.22 4.59 -2.46
N GLY A 139 8.13 4.33 -3.75
CA GLY A 139 8.82 3.25 -4.44
C GLY A 139 10.30 3.54 -4.73
N GLY A 140 11.08 2.46 -4.85
CA GLY A 140 12.46 2.51 -5.30
C GLY A 140 12.84 1.24 -6.07
N PRO A 141 14.01 1.19 -6.71
CA PRO A 141 14.43 0.06 -7.53
C PRO A 141 14.65 -1.23 -6.73
N TRP A 142 14.97 -1.11 -5.43
CA TRP A 142 15.30 -2.23 -4.55
C TRP A 142 14.49 -2.22 -3.26
N TRP A 143 14.29 -1.03 -2.71
CA TRP A 143 13.66 -0.79 -1.43
C TRP A 143 12.46 0.12 -1.59
N VAL A 144 11.50 -0.03 -0.69
CA VAL A 144 10.33 0.82 -0.58
C VAL A 144 10.18 1.33 0.83
N ASN A 145 9.63 2.53 0.96
CA ASN A 145 9.35 3.16 2.24
C ASN A 145 7.90 2.88 2.63
N LEU A 146 7.72 2.08 3.68
CA LEU A 146 6.40 1.77 4.23
C LEU A 146 6.19 2.54 5.53
N VAL A 147 4.94 2.93 5.79
CA VAL A 147 4.55 3.49 7.08
C VAL A 147 4.11 2.34 7.99
N ALA A 148 4.72 2.24 9.16
CA ALA A 148 4.30 1.32 10.22
C ALA A 148 3.18 1.92 11.08
N ARG A 149 2.50 1.08 11.85
CA ARG A 149 1.35 1.46 12.70
C ARG A 149 1.64 2.55 13.74
N ASP A 150 2.91 2.69 14.13
CA ASP A 150 3.40 3.75 15.01
C ASP A 150 3.75 5.06 14.27
N GLY A 151 3.52 5.12 12.96
CA GLY A 151 3.87 6.23 12.09
C GLY A 151 5.36 6.29 11.69
N SER A 152 6.18 5.31 12.08
CA SER A 152 7.58 5.21 11.66
C SER A 152 7.71 4.77 10.20
N ILE A 153 8.83 5.13 9.56
CA ILE A 153 9.16 4.65 8.21
C ILE A 153 10.01 3.39 8.32
N GLN A 154 9.56 2.34 7.64
CA GLN A 154 10.25 1.06 7.53
C GLN A 154 10.70 0.84 6.09
N LEU A 155 11.98 0.53 5.92
CA LEU A 155 12.58 0.18 4.63
C LEU A 155 12.41 -1.31 4.38
N VAL A 156 11.67 -1.67 3.34
CA VAL A 156 11.36 -3.06 3.01
C VAL A 156 11.80 -3.37 1.59
N ARG A 157 12.30 -4.59 1.34
CA ARG A 157 12.64 -5.04 -0.01
C ARG A 157 11.40 -5.05 -0.87
N ARG A 158 11.49 -4.47 -2.07
CA ARG A 158 10.38 -4.41 -3.02
C ARG A 158 9.82 -5.79 -3.34
N ASP A 159 10.70 -6.78 -3.52
CA ASP A 159 10.27 -8.15 -3.85
C ASP A 159 9.46 -8.79 -2.71
N HIS A 160 9.69 -8.41 -1.43
CA HIS A 160 8.86 -8.89 -0.33
C HIS A 160 7.46 -8.29 -0.41
N VAL A 161 7.33 -6.99 -0.73
CA VAL A 161 6.02 -6.36 -0.94
C VAL A 161 5.30 -6.99 -2.13
N ARG A 162 5.98 -7.18 -3.27
CA ARG A 162 5.41 -7.90 -4.42
C ARG A 162 4.91 -9.29 -4.04
N ASN A 163 5.76 -10.08 -3.39
CA ASN A 163 5.38 -11.45 -2.99
C ASN A 163 4.21 -11.45 -2.01
N ALA A 164 4.13 -10.45 -1.12
CA ALA A 164 3.01 -10.29 -0.20
C ALA A 164 1.70 -9.96 -0.93
N LEU A 165 1.73 -9.02 -1.88
CA LEU A 165 0.56 -8.66 -2.69
C LEU A 165 0.01 -9.82 -3.51
N TRP A 166 0.85 -10.79 -3.85
CA TRP A 166 0.51 -11.95 -4.68
C TRP A 166 0.55 -13.28 -3.92
N ALA A 167 0.54 -13.24 -2.59
CA ALA A 167 0.82 -14.42 -1.76
C ALA A 167 -0.17 -15.57 -1.99
N ASP A 168 -1.45 -15.28 -2.22
CA ASP A 168 -2.48 -16.27 -2.52
C ASP A 168 -2.31 -16.90 -3.91
N ALA A 169 -2.00 -16.09 -4.93
CA ALA A 169 -1.74 -16.57 -6.28
C ALA A 169 -0.45 -17.41 -6.35
N ILE A 170 0.60 -17.00 -5.62
CA ILE A 170 1.84 -17.76 -5.47
C ILE A 170 1.55 -19.06 -4.69
N GLY A 171 0.79 -18.97 -3.60
CA GLY A 171 0.40 -20.12 -2.77
C GLY A 171 -0.34 -21.19 -3.57
N ALA A 172 -1.28 -20.79 -4.42
CA ALA A 172 -2.03 -21.69 -5.29
C ALA A 172 -1.13 -22.47 -6.29
N GLN A 173 0.02 -21.90 -6.67
CA GLN A 173 0.96 -22.53 -7.60
C GLN A 173 2.10 -23.27 -6.90
N ARG A 174 2.23 -23.16 -5.58
CA ARG A 174 3.40 -23.65 -4.82
C ARG A 174 3.73 -25.11 -5.12
N GLN A 175 2.73 -26.00 -5.06
CA GLN A 175 2.95 -27.43 -5.29
C GLN A 175 3.38 -27.73 -6.73
N SER A 176 2.76 -27.06 -7.72
CA SER A 176 3.11 -27.23 -9.13
C SER A 176 4.55 -26.77 -9.40
N VAL A 177 4.94 -25.62 -8.86
CA VAL A 177 6.29 -25.08 -9.02
C VAL A 177 7.33 -25.97 -8.36
N GLU A 178 7.08 -26.48 -7.15
CA GLU A 178 8.02 -27.38 -6.46
C GLU A 178 8.23 -28.67 -7.25
N GLN A 179 7.16 -29.27 -7.79
CA GLN A 179 7.27 -30.48 -8.62
C GLN A 179 8.15 -30.27 -9.86
N VAL A 180 8.08 -29.08 -10.48
CA VAL A 180 8.93 -28.75 -11.63
C VAL A 180 10.39 -28.60 -11.21
N LEU A 181 10.66 -27.92 -10.08
CA LEU A 181 12.01 -27.75 -9.56
C LEU A 181 12.66 -29.08 -9.18
N GLU A 182 11.91 -29.96 -8.51
CA GLU A 182 12.37 -31.30 -8.12
C GLU A 182 12.70 -32.18 -9.33
N ARG A 183 11.78 -32.28 -10.30
CA ARG A 183 11.97 -33.11 -11.50
C ARG A 183 13.13 -32.65 -12.38
N ALA A 184 13.38 -31.34 -12.41
CA ALA A 184 14.48 -30.76 -13.17
C ALA A 184 15.84 -30.83 -12.42
N HIS A 185 15.87 -31.38 -11.19
CA HIS A 185 17.06 -31.48 -10.35
C HIS A 185 17.81 -30.14 -10.22
N ILE A 186 17.06 -29.04 -10.07
CA ILE A 186 17.65 -27.70 -9.97
C ILE A 186 18.42 -27.60 -8.65
N ALA A 187 19.71 -27.28 -8.74
CA ALA A 187 20.55 -27.04 -7.58
C ALA A 187 19.97 -25.95 -6.67
N ASP A 188 20.07 -26.14 -5.35
CA ASP A 188 19.40 -25.31 -4.35
C ASP A 188 19.77 -23.83 -4.47
N GLU A 189 21.00 -23.49 -4.89
CA GLU A 189 21.42 -22.11 -5.07
C GLU A 189 20.69 -21.41 -6.23
N ARG A 190 20.25 -22.18 -7.24
CA ARG A 190 19.55 -21.67 -8.42
C ARG A 190 18.04 -21.68 -8.27
N ARG A 191 17.50 -22.47 -7.32
CA ARG A 191 16.05 -22.63 -7.13
C ARG A 191 15.29 -21.30 -7.00
N PRO A 192 15.72 -20.30 -6.20
CA PRO A 192 14.96 -19.05 -6.06
C PRO A 192 14.80 -18.31 -7.39
N ARG A 193 15.85 -18.32 -8.23
CA ARG A 193 15.84 -17.65 -9.53
C ARG A 193 14.95 -18.38 -10.53
N VAL A 194 15.01 -19.71 -10.56
CA VAL A 194 14.17 -20.54 -11.45
C VAL A 194 12.70 -20.48 -11.01
N GLN A 195 12.43 -20.57 -9.71
CA GLN A 195 11.10 -20.40 -9.13
C GLN A 195 10.48 -19.07 -9.54
N GLN A 196 11.23 -17.97 -9.43
CA GLN A 196 10.75 -16.66 -9.85
C GLN A 196 10.45 -16.60 -11.35
N ALA A 197 11.28 -17.22 -12.20
CA ALA A 197 11.04 -17.27 -13.65
C ALA A 197 9.77 -18.08 -13.99
N ILE A 198 9.56 -19.21 -13.32
CA ILE A 198 8.34 -20.02 -13.50
C ILE A 198 7.11 -19.23 -13.06
N LEU A 199 7.15 -18.58 -11.89
CA LEU A 199 6.03 -17.75 -11.41
C LEU A 199 5.76 -16.57 -12.35
N GLN A 200 6.80 -15.96 -12.90
CA GLN A 200 6.69 -14.88 -13.89
C GLN A 200 5.94 -15.36 -15.14
N GLU A 201 6.24 -16.56 -15.63
CA GLU A 201 5.56 -17.15 -16.77
C GLU A 201 4.10 -17.48 -16.44
N MET A 202 3.86 -18.15 -15.31
CA MET A 202 2.54 -18.65 -14.95
C MET A 202 1.55 -17.55 -14.53
N LEU A 203 2.03 -16.50 -13.87
CA LEU A 203 1.19 -15.43 -13.32
C LEU A 203 1.33 -14.12 -14.11
N GLY A 204 2.23 -14.06 -15.10
CA GLY A 204 2.65 -12.82 -15.74
C GLY A 204 1.51 -11.95 -16.24
N ALA A 205 0.51 -12.54 -16.89
CA ALA A 205 -0.65 -11.83 -17.43
C ALA A 205 -1.82 -11.70 -16.43
N LYS A 206 -1.74 -12.31 -15.25
CA LYS A 206 -2.82 -12.23 -14.26
C LYS A 206 -2.91 -10.78 -13.76
N VAL A 207 -4.11 -10.20 -13.85
CA VAL A 207 -4.40 -8.82 -13.39
C VAL A 207 -5.01 -8.87 -11.99
N ARG A 208 -4.64 -7.90 -11.15
CA ARG A 208 -5.24 -7.70 -9.82
C ARG A 208 -5.34 -6.20 -9.51
N GLN A 209 -6.42 -5.81 -8.83
CA GLN A 209 -6.47 -4.54 -8.11
C GLN A 209 -5.59 -4.63 -6.86
N ASN A 210 -4.46 -3.94 -6.89
CA ASN A 210 -3.42 -4.06 -5.87
C ASN A 210 -3.54 -2.99 -4.77
N GLY A 211 -4.45 -2.04 -4.92
CA GLY A 211 -4.68 -1.00 -3.93
C GLY A 211 -5.21 0.30 -4.53
N TRP A 212 -4.83 1.41 -3.91
CA TRP A 212 -5.24 2.77 -4.25
C TRP A 212 -4.05 3.71 -4.25
N LEU A 213 -3.91 4.53 -5.29
CA LEU A 213 -3.08 5.72 -5.28
C LEU A 213 -3.76 6.80 -4.44
N VAL A 214 -2.98 7.48 -3.60
CA VAL A 214 -3.44 8.60 -2.79
C VAL A 214 -2.90 9.89 -3.41
N ARG A 215 -3.80 10.81 -3.75
CA ARG A 215 -3.44 12.09 -4.36
C ARG A 215 -4.28 13.22 -3.83
N LEU A 216 -3.85 14.44 -4.13
CA LEU A 216 -4.71 15.60 -3.91
C LEU A 216 -5.81 15.62 -4.97
N PRO A 217 -7.01 16.11 -4.61
CA PRO A 217 -8.02 16.47 -5.58
C PRO A 217 -7.43 17.43 -6.62
N PRO A 218 -7.73 17.28 -7.92
CA PRO A 218 -7.30 18.22 -8.94
C PRO A 218 -7.84 19.65 -8.69
N SER A 219 -8.90 19.78 -7.88
CA SER A 219 -9.49 21.04 -7.44
C SER A 219 -8.77 21.70 -6.24
N ALA A 220 -7.84 21.02 -5.57
CA ALA A 220 -7.20 21.49 -4.33
C ALA A 220 -6.29 22.73 -4.54
N ALA A 221 -5.83 22.99 -5.77
CA ALA A 221 -5.03 24.17 -6.09
C ALA A 221 -5.85 25.49 -6.12
N LEU A 222 -7.18 25.42 -6.17
CA LEU A 222 -8.02 26.62 -6.33
C LEU A 222 -8.42 27.25 -5.00
N TRP A 223 -8.64 26.47 -3.94
CA TRP A 223 -9.13 26.99 -2.66
C TRP A 223 -8.08 27.80 -1.89
N GLY A 224 -6.79 27.45 -2.03
CA GLY A 224 -5.68 28.23 -1.48
C GLY A 224 -5.52 29.61 -2.15
N GLN A 225 -5.99 29.79 -3.39
CA GLN A 225 -5.99 31.08 -4.09
C GLN A 225 -7.28 31.88 -3.85
N VAL A 226 -8.43 31.23 -3.62
CA VAL A 226 -9.70 31.94 -3.34
C VAL A 226 -9.68 32.65 -1.97
N GLN A 227 -9.02 32.07 -0.96
CA GLN A 227 -8.84 32.75 0.34
C GLN A 227 -7.78 33.86 0.33
N GLN A 228 -6.88 33.88 -0.68
CA GLN A 228 -5.87 34.92 -0.85
C GLN A 228 -6.26 36.02 -1.85
N ALA A 229 -7.34 35.82 -2.62
CA ALA A 229 -7.78 36.76 -3.66
C ALA A 229 -8.86 37.76 -3.20
N GLY A 230 -9.36 37.72 -1.96
CA GLY A 230 -10.33 38.72 -1.47
C GLY A 230 -11.62 38.83 -2.31
N LEU A 231 -11.94 37.81 -3.11
CA LEU A 231 -13.06 37.82 -4.06
C LEU A 231 -14.40 37.42 -3.41
N LEU A 232 -14.64 37.90 -2.18
CA LEU A 232 -16.01 38.03 -1.64
C LEU A 232 -16.59 39.44 -1.88
N GLY A 233 -15.81 40.37 -2.47
CA GLY A 233 -16.26 41.72 -2.80
C GLY A 233 -16.86 41.91 -4.21
N ALA A 234 -16.81 40.91 -5.09
CA ALA A 234 -17.16 41.06 -6.51
C ALA A 234 -18.40 40.26 -6.97
N MET A 235 -19.35 40.03 -6.06
CA MET A 235 -20.69 39.51 -6.38
C MET A 235 -21.78 40.56 -6.15
N GLY A 236 -21.47 41.83 -6.45
CA GLY A 236 -22.35 42.99 -6.21
C GLY A 236 -22.67 43.89 -7.41
N VAL A 237 -22.28 43.54 -8.65
CA VAL A 237 -22.63 44.35 -9.82
C VAL A 237 -22.99 43.45 -10.99
N LEU A 238 -24.24 42.99 -11.01
CA LEU A 238 -24.95 42.57 -12.23
C LEU A 238 -26.47 42.57 -12.01
N ILE A 239 -26.99 43.65 -11.43
CA ILE A 239 -28.36 44.11 -11.65
C ILE A 239 -28.28 45.65 -11.70
N GLY A 240 -28.40 46.20 -12.91
CA GLY A 240 -28.30 47.62 -13.22
C GLY A 240 -28.11 47.82 -14.70
#